data_AF-A0A2N7KMM9-F1
#
_entry.id   AF-A0A2N7KMM9-F1
#
_cell.length_a   1.000
_cell.length_b   1.000
_cell.length_c   1.000
_cell.angle_alpha   90.00
_cell.angle_beta   90.00
_cell.angle_gamma   90.00
#
_symmetry.space_group_name_H-M   'P 1'
#
loop_
_entity.id
_entity.type
_entity.pdbx_description
1 polymer ?
#
loop_
_entity_poly.entity_id
_entity_poly.type
_entity_poly.pdbx_seq_one_letter_code
_entity_poly.pdbx_strand_id
1 'polypeptide(L)' 'MKAFVLDTRLVRLFERLAALNPPVGQMVKALNVVLQQSGSHIESKQDFCDFIEQVERFQAESSSGGFSE' A
#
# COMPACT_ATOMS: atom_id res chain seq x y z
N MET A 1 -0.54 -12.43 9.14
CA MET A 1 -0.86 -11.28 8.27
C MET A 1 -0.31 -10.04 8.95
N LYS A 2 0.68 -9.37 8.37
CA LYS A 2 1.29 -8.16 8.98
C LYS A 2 0.36 -6.98 8.68
N ALA A 3 -0.19 -6.33 9.70
CA ALA A 3 -1.08 -5.20 9.51
C ALA A 3 -0.26 -3.93 9.24
N PHE A 4 -0.45 -3.31 8.08
CA PHE A 4 0.14 -2.03 7.74
C PHE A 4 -0.85 -0.92 8.02
N VAL A 5 -0.38 0.16 8.65
CA VAL A 5 -1.19 1.37 8.75
C VAL A 5 -1.25 2.00 7.37
N LEU A 6 -2.38 1.82 6.68
CA LEU A 6 -2.62 2.38 5.36
C LEU A 6 -3.32 3.74 5.49
N ASP A 7 -2.70 4.75 4.89
CA ASP A 7 -3.27 6.08 4.73
C ASP A 7 -3.38 6.43 3.24
N THR A 8 -4.23 7.40 2.91
CA THR A 8 -4.47 7.87 1.53
C THR A 8 -3.17 8.23 0.79
N ARG A 9 -2.16 8.74 1.50
CA ARG A 9 -0.85 9.10 0.92
C ARG A 9 -0.08 7.86 0.46
N LEU A 10 -0.10 6.80 1.25
CA LEU A 10 0.62 5.55 0.99
C LEU A 10 -0.02 4.79 -0.19
N VAL A 11 -1.35 4.74 -0.23
CA VAL A 11 -2.11 4.18 -1.35
C VAL A 11 -1.80 4.94 -2.65
N ARG A 12 -1.85 6.28 -2.63
CA ARG A 12 -1.52 7.09 -3.81
C ARG A 12 -0.06 6.94 -4.26
N LEU A 13 0.87 6.74 -3.33
CA LEU A 13 2.26 6.45 -3.67
C LEU A 13 2.35 5.09 -4.38
N PHE A 14 1.67 4.07 -3.85
CA PHE A 14 1.60 2.76 -4.49
C PHE A 14 1.00 2.84 -5.90
N GLU A 15 -0.12 3.53 -6.11
CA GLU A 15 -0.73 3.70 -7.43
C GLU A 15 0.22 4.35 -8.44
N ARG A 16 0.94 5.41 -8.02
CA ARG A 16 1.93 6.08 -8.86
C ARG A 16 3.09 5.17 -9.21
N LEU A 17 3.57 4.39 -8.24
CA LEU A 17 4.64 3.41 -8.47
C LEU A 17 4.16 2.31 -9.40
N ALA A 18 2.95 1.77 -9.20
CA ALA A 18 2.37 0.77 -10.07
C ALA A 18 2.23 1.28 -11.52
N ALA A 19 1.82 2.53 -11.73
CA ALA A 19 1.75 3.15 -13.05
C ALA A 19 3.11 3.31 -13.73
N LEU A 20 4.18 3.54 -12.96
CA LEU A 20 5.55 3.65 -13.45
C LEU A 20 6.24 2.28 -13.63
N ASN A 21 5.66 1.23 -13.05
CA ASN A 21 6.15 -0.15 -13.03
C ASN A 21 7.68 -0.27 -12.78
N PRO A 22 8.24 0.36 -11.74
CA PRO A 22 9.64 0.26 -11.42
C PRO A 22 9.97 -1.15 -10.90
N PRO A 23 11.26 -1.53 -10.82
CA PRO A 23 11.68 -2.76 -10.17
C PRO A 23 11.11 -2.86 -8.75
N VAL A 24 10.65 -4.05 -8.36
CA VAL A 24 10.04 -4.30 -7.04
C VAL A 24 10.91 -3.78 -5.90
N GLY A 25 12.23 -3.92 -5.98
CA GLY A 25 13.15 -3.40 -4.97
C GLY A 25 13.13 -1.88 -4.82
N GLN A 26 12.88 -1.12 -5.89
CA GLN A 26 12.69 0.34 -5.80
C GLN A 26 11.32 0.70 -5.24
N MET A 27 10.27 -0.02 -5.64
CA MET A 27 8.93 0.18 -5.11
C MET A 27 8.89 -0.06 -3.59
N VAL A 28 9.44 -1.18 -3.12
CA VAL A 28 9.54 -1.50 -1.68
C VAL A 28 10.34 -0.45 -0.92
N LYS A 29 11.46 0.04 -1.48
CA LYS A 29 12.22 1.14 -0.84
C LYS A 29 11.38 2.40 -0.68
N ALA A 30 10.66 2.81 -1.72
CA ALA A 30 9.82 4.00 -1.67
C ALA A 30 8.66 3.84 -0.66
N LEU A 31 8.02 2.67 -0.62
CA LEU A 31 6.98 2.37 0.36
C LEU A 31 7.53 2.36 1.78
N ASN A 32 8.71 1.77 2.01
CA ASN A 32 9.36 1.71 3.32
C ASN A 32 9.69 3.10 3.89
N VAL A 33 10.01 4.09 3.05
CA VAL A 33 10.23 5.49 3.51
C VAL A 33 8.98 6.06 4.20
N VAL A 34 7.79 5.75 3.66
CA VAL A 34 6.53 6.22 4.23
C VAL A 34 6.11 5.34 5.41
N LEU A 35 6.20 4.02 5.27
CA LEU A 35 5.86 3.07 6.33
C LEU A 35 6.69 3.27 7.60
N GLN A 36 7.96 3.66 7.46
CA GLN A 36 8.85 3.93 8.58
C GLN A 36 8.34 5.09 9.46
N GLN A 37 7.58 6.04 8.90
CA GLN A 37 6.94 7.11 9.68
C GLN A 37 5.87 6.57 10.63
N SER A 38 5.25 5.43 10.27
CA SER A 38 4.26 4.71 11.06
C SER A 38 4.86 3.54 11.86
N GLY A 39 6.19 3.41 11.89
CA GLY A 39 6.91 2.32 12.58
C GLY A 39 6.75 0.94 11.91
N SER A 40 6.32 0.89 10.65
CA SER A 40 6.16 -0.35 9.88
C SER A 40 7.19 -0.44 8.75
N HIS A 41 7.45 -1.65 8.25
CA HIS A 41 8.28 -1.86 7.06
C HIS A 41 8.02 -3.22 6.40
N ILE A 42 8.30 -3.28 5.10
CA ILE A 42 8.23 -4.46 4.24
C ILE A 42 9.64 -5.05 4.14
N GLU A 43 9.83 -6.29 4.59
CA GLU A 43 11.12 -6.98 4.60
C GLU A 43 11.14 -8.18 3.66
N SER A 44 10.00 -8.82 3.50
CA SER A 44 9.85 -10.05 2.75
C SER A 44 8.87 -9.90 1.59
N LYS A 45 8.94 -10.84 0.64
CA LYS A 45 7.93 -10.93 -0.42
C LYS A 45 6.52 -11.14 0.16
N GLN A 46 6.42 -11.88 1.27
CA GLN A 46 5.15 -12.10 1.94
C GLN A 46 4.58 -10.78 2.46
N ASP A 47 5.38 -9.97 3.15
CA ASP A 47 4.98 -8.62 3.60
C ASP A 47 4.49 -7.75 2.45
N PHE A 48 5.13 -7.85 1.28
CA PHE A 48 4.71 -7.11 0.10
C PHE A 48 3.37 -7.59 -0.46
N CYS A 49 3.12 -8.90 -0.49
CA CYS A 49 1.81 -9.45 -0.85
C CYS A 49 0.73 -9.02 0.15
N ASP A 50 0.98 -9.17 1.46
CA ASP A 50 0.09 -8.73 2.54
C ASP A 50 -0.24 -7.22 2.42
N PHE A 51 0.74 -6.40 2.02
CA PHE A 51 0.57 -4.97 1.79
C PHE A 51 -0.37 -4.70 0.60
N ILE A 52 -0.17 -5.37 -0.54
CA ILE A 52 -1.04 -5.21 -1.71
C ILE A 52 -2.48 -5.58 -1.37
N GLU A 53 -2.70 -6.73 -0.72
CA GLU A 53 -4.04 -7.17 -0.33
C GLU A 53 -4.76 -6.14 0.57
N GLN A 54 -4.03 -5.51 1.50
CA GLN A 54 -4.59 -4.45 2.35
C GLN A 54 -4.89 -3.18 1.55
N VAL A 55 -4.04 -2.81 0.59
CA VAL A 55 -4.27 -1.65 -0.29
C VAL A 55 -5.50 -1.85 -1.17
N GLU A 56 -5.71 -3.07 -1.69
CA GLU A 56 -6.92 -3.42 -2.44
C GLU A 56 -8.17 -3.35 -1.57
N ARG A 57 -8.12 -3.89 -0.35
CA ARG A 57 -9.23 -3.80 0.62
C ARG A 57 -9.55 -2.35 1.00
N PHE A 58 -8.53 -1.56 1.32
CA PHE A 58 -8.69 -0.15 1.66
C PHE A 58 -9.34 0.64 0.52
N GLN A 59 -8.97 0.35 -0.73
CA GLN A 59 -9.59 0.97 -1.90
C GLN A 59 -11.03 0.49 -2.13
N ALA A 60 -11.31 -0.80 -1.92
CA ALA A 60 -12.66 -1.34 -2.01
C ALA A 60 -13.58 -0.72 -0.95
N GLU A 61 -13.11 -0.58 0.29
CA GLU A 61 -13.85 0.09 1.37
C GLU A 61 -14.04 1.58 1.11
N SER A 62 -13.00 2.26 0.59
CA SER A 62 -13.09 3.69 0.21
C SER A 62 -14.02 3.91 -0.99
N SER A 63 -14.14 2.94 -1.90
CA SER A 63 -15.04 2.98 -3.07
C SER A 63 -16.46 2.52 -2.74
N SER A 64 -16.63 1.68 -1.70
CA SER A 64 -17.94 1.22 -1.22
C SER A 64 -18.73 2.28 -0.43
N GLY A 65 -18.20 3.50 -0.30
CA GLY A 65 -18.97 4.67 0.11
C GLY A 65 -19.96 5.18 -0.95
N GLY A 66 -20.04 4.54 -2.11
CA GLY A 66 -21.11 4.74 -3.10
C GLY A 66 -22.34 3.88 -2.84
N PHE A 67 -23.00 4.05 -1.70
CA PHE A 67 -24.38 3.59 -1.51
C PHE A 67 -25.25 4.76 -1.07
N SER A 68 -25.90 5.40 -2.04
CA SER A 68 -27.10 6.26 -2.01
C SER A 68 -27.14 6.88 -3.42
N GLU A 69 -28.19 6.80 -4.24
CA GLU A 69 -29.62 7.00 -3.98
C GLU A 69 -30.50 6.00 -4.76
#